data_AF-A0A1N7IA15-F1
#
_entry.id   AF-A0A1N7IA15-F1
#
_cell.length_a   1.000
_cell.length_b   1.000
_cell.length_c   1.000
_cell.angle_alpha   90.00
_cell.angle_beta   90.00
_cell.angle_gamma   90.00
#
_symmetry.space_group_name_H-M   'P 1'
#
loop_
_entity.id
_entity.type
_entity.pdbx_description
1 polymer ?
#
loop_
_entity_poly.entity_id
_entity_poly.type
_entity_poly.pdbx_seq_one_letter_code
_entity_poly.pdbx_strand_id
1 'polypeptide(L)'
;MENKNVILKTLFLTLYIINYQSCIAQKKDELRLTYRDILYDNKAIDEVRSYDSKTGIYEVKQLHNSDGYKTKSIIVNLTKKNIKEIYDLYLKLQPKSLQNCVFANDNEIISSSTISFNKNKPTESLPCNIDWEDKEKYNKIESKLYELILPTYKLKYPNEFIGK
;
A
#
# COMPACT_ATOMS: atom_id res chain seq x y z
N MET A 1 24.68 56.90 13.27
CA MET A 1 25.15 55.50 13.22
C MET A 1 24.09 54.46 13.62
N GLU A 2 22.91 54.86 14.11
CA GLU A 2 21.87 53.91 14.57
C GLU A 2 21.17 53.10 13.45
N ASN A 3 20.97 53.70 12.27
CA ASN A 3 20.16 53.09 11.22
C ASN A 3 20.76 51.80 10.61
N LYS A 4 22.10 51.68 10.58
CA LYS A 4 22.78 50.47 10.06
C LYS A 4 22.58 49.26 10.98
N ASN A 5 22.47 49.48 12.29
CA ASN A 5 22.30 48.41 13.28
C ASN A 5 20.87 47.84 13.28
N VAL A 6 19.88 48.70 13.02
CA VAL A 6 18.48 48.27 12.88
C VAL A 6 18.30 47.41 11.63
N ILE A 7 18.82 47.86 10.49
CA ILE A 7 18.77 47.11 9.22
C ILE A 7 19.44 45.74 9.36
N LEU A 8 20.61 45.67 10.00
CA LEU A 8 21.33 44.41 10.21
C LEU A 8 20.54 43.44 11.11
N LYS A 9 19.92 43.94 12.18
CA LYS A 9 19.06 43.13 13.07
C LYS A 9 17.82 42.60 12.34
N THR A 10 17.19 43.41 11.49
CA THR A 10 16.00 43.00 10.72
C THR A 10 16.34 41.93 9.68
N LEU A 11 17.50 42.03 9.03
CA LEU A 11 18.02 41.03 8.08
C LEU A 11 18.31 39.68 8.77
N PHE A 12 18.93 39.70 9.94
CA PHE A 12 19.16 38.49 10.73
C PHE A 12 17.85 37.83 11.16
N LEU A 13 16.86 38.63 11.58
CA LEU A 13 15.56 38.13 12.02
C LEU A 13 14.78 37.48 10.86
N THR A 14 14.81 38.09 9.67
CA THR A 14 14.17 37.53 8.47
C THR A 14 14.85 36.25 7.99
N LEU A 15 16.18 36.20 7.97
CA LEU A 15 16.92 34.96 7.67
C LEU A 15 16.60 33.84 8.66
N TYR A 16 16.47 34.17 9.95
CA TYR A 16 16.11 33.18 10.98
C TYR A 16 14.69 32.63 10.78
N ILE A 17 13.72 33.50 10.46
CA ILE A 17 12.32 33.09 10.19
C ILE A 17 12.23 32.22 8.93
N ILE A 18 12.95 32.54 7.86
CA ILE A 18 12.96 31.75 6.61
C ILE A 18 13.55 30.35 6.82
N ASN A 19 14.63 30.25 7.60
CA ASN A 19 15.22 28.96 7.96
C ASN A 19 14.29 28.12 8.84
N TYR A 20 13.57 28.76 9.77
CA TYR A 20 12.62 28.07 10.65
C TYR A 20 11.38 27.57 9.88
N GLN A 21 10.83 28.37 8.96
CA GLN A 21 9.70 27.96 8.12
C GLN A 21 10.08 26.85 7.13
N SER A 22 11.32 26.86 6.63
CA SER A 22 11.82 25.82 5.72
C SER A 22 12.03 24.46 6.41
N CYS A 23 12.35 24.43 7.71
CA CYS A 23 12.47 23.18 8.48
C CYS A 23 11.11 22.52 8.79
N ILE A 24 10.05 23.30 9.00
CA ILE A 24 8.72 22.76 9.33
C ILE A 24 8.03 22.18 8.09
N ALA A 25 8.33 22.70 6.89
CA ALA A 25 7.77 22.20 5.63
C ALA A 25 8.28 20.81 5.20
N GLN A 26 9.29 20.24 5.88
CA GLN A 26 9.93 18.98 5.48
C GLN A 26 9.67 17.79 6.41
N LYS A 27 8.67 17.85 7.29
CA LYS A 27 8.16 16.64 7.94
C LYS A 27 7.34 15.83 6.92
N LYS A 28 8.05 15.17 6.00
CA LYS A 28 7.45 14.28 5.01
C LYS A 28 6.90 13.09 5.79
N ASP A 29 5.58 12.92 5.77
CA ASP A 29 4.95 11.74 6.36
C ASP A 29 5.65 10.49 5.84
N GLU A 30 5.95 9.56 6.75
CA GLU A 30 6.61 8.32 6.41
C GLU A 30 5.74 7.56 5.41
N LEU A 31 6.35 7.18 4.28
CA LEU A 31 5.66 6.50 3.19
C LEU A 31 5.03 5.21 3.72
N ARG A 32 3.70 5.19 3.80
CA ARG A 32 2.92 4.03 4.25
C ARG A 32 2.32 3.33 3.06
N LEU A 33 2.41 2.00 3.04
CA LEU A 33 1.77 1.13 2.06
C LEU A 33 0.72 0.28 2.75
N THR A 34 -0.49 0.28 2.21
CA THR A 34 -1.54 -0.65 2.59
C THR A 34 -1.98 -1.45 1.38
N TYR A 35 -2.31 -2.71 1.58
CA TYR A 35 -2.77 -3.63 0.56
C TYR A 35 -4.01 -4.37 1.02
N ARG A 36 -4.91 -4.65 0.10
CA ARG A 36 -6.07 -5.51 0.30
C ARG A 36 -6.38 -6.26 -0.97
N ASP A 37 -6.59 -7.56 -0.86
CA ASP A 37 -7.05 -8.44 -1.92
C ASP A 37 -8.24 -9.24 -1.40
N ILE A 38 -9.29 -9.31 -2.20
CA ILE A 38 -10.57 -9.90 -1.85
C ILE A 38 -10.89 -10.92 -2.92
N LEU A 39 -11.09 -12.16 -2.52
CA LEU A 39 -11.62 -13.23 -3.37
C LEU A 39 -13.11 -13.40 -3.06
N TYR A 40 -13.89 -13.57 -4.11
CA TYR A 40 -15.32 -13.78 -4.03
C TYR A 40 -15.65 -15.20 -4.52
N ASP A 41 -16.57 -15.85 -3.81
CA ASP A 41 -17.21 -17.09 -4.26
C ASP A 41 -18.72 -16.90 -4.14
N ASN A 42 -19.45 -17.17 -5.23
CA ASN A 42 -20.90 -16.97 -5.32
C ASN A 42 -21.37 -15.59 -4.78
N LYS A 43 -20.72 -14.50 -5.21
CA LYS A 43 -20.95 -13.11 -4.75
C LYS A 43 -20.69 -12.83 -3.27
N ALA A 44 -20.27 -13.82 -2.49
CA ALA A 44 -19.87 -13.65 -1.10
C ALA A 44 -18.35 -13.48 -1.01
N ILE A 45 -17.88 -12.74 -0.01
CA ILE A 45 -16.44 -12.65 0.28
C ILE A 45 -16.00 -14.01 0.85
N ASP A 46 -15.14 -14.69 0.12
CA ASP A 46 -14.54 -15.95 0.55
C ASP A 46 -13.24 -15.70 1.31
N GLU A 47 -12.36 -14.86 0.75
CA GLU A 47 -11.05 -14.59 1.34
C GLU A 47 -10.72 -13.10 1.29
N VAL A 48 -10.10 -12.58 2.36
CA VAL A 48 -9.51 -11.25 2.41
C VAL A 48 -8.06 -11.36 2.86
N ARG A 49 -7.15 -10.98 1.97
CA ARG A 49 -5.74 -10.76 2.29
C ARG A 49 -5.53 -9.29 2.53
N SER A 50 -4.77 -8.92 3.55
CA SER A 50 -4.45 -7.52 3.81
C SER A 50 -3.07 -7.35 4.40
N TYR A 51 -2.46 -6.20 4.10
CA TYR A 51 -1.18 -5.80 4.67
C TYR A 51 -1.20 -4.31 5.03
N ASP A 52 -0.58 -3.96 6.16
CA ASP A 52 -0.33 -2.58 6.55
C ASP A 52 1.14 -2.39 6.94
N SER A 53 1.88 -1.59 6.18
CA SER A 53 3.31 -1.37 6.43
C SER A 53 3.58 -0.63 7.74
N LYS A 54 2.58 0.03 8.33
CA LYS A 54 2.72 0.68 9.63
C LYS A 54 2.78 -0.34 10.76
N THR A 55 1.97 -1.40 10.68
CA THR A 55 1.92 -2.46 11.71
C THR A 55 2.81 -3.65 11.36
N GLY A 56 3.19 -3.79 10.08
CA GLY A 56 3.87 -4.96 9.54
C GLY A 56 2.97 -6.20 9.50
N ILE A 57 1.67 -6.08 9.79
CA ILE A 57 0.79 -7.25 9.84
C ILE A 57 0.33 -7.59 8.43
N TYR A 58 0.59 -8.82 8.02
CA TYR A 58 -0.09 -9.46 6.90
C TYR A 58 -1.12 -10.46 7.46
N GLU A 59 -2.36 -10.36 7.00
CA GLU A 59 -3.49 -11.12 7.50
C GLU A 59 -4.27 -11.75 6.34
N VAL A 60 -4.65 -13.01 6.51
CA VAL A 60 -5.54 -13.75 5.62
C VAL A 60 -6.77 -14.17 6.44
N LYS A 61 -7.93 -13.61 6.09
CA LYS A 61 -9.23 -14.02 6.63
C LYS A 61 -9.94 -14.85 5.58
N GLN A 62 -10.27 -16.09 5.90
CA GLN A 62 -10.92 -17.00 4.97
C GLN A 62 -12.20 -17.54 5.58
N LEU A 63 -13.27 -17.58 4.79
CA LEU A 63 -14.53 -18.20 5.15
C LEU A 63 -14.31 -19.72 5.25
N HIS A 64 -14.66 -20.29 6.39
CA HIS A 64 -14.51 -21.72 6.63
C HIS A 64 -15.88 -22.34 6.94
N ASN A 65 -16.70 -22.50 5.90
CA ASN A 65 -18.02 -23.15 5.97
C ASN A 65 -18.78 -22.80 7.27
N SER A 66 -19.20 -23.83 8.02
CA SER A 66 -20.02 -23.79 9.23
C SER A 66 -19.43 -23.00 10.40
N ASP A 67 -18.11 -22.75 10.40
CA ASP A 67 -17.39 -22.15 11.53
C ASP A 67 -17.22 -20.62 11.39
N GLY A 68 -17.66 -20.03 10.28
CA GLY A 68 -17.43 -18.61 9.97
C GLY A 68 -16.00 -18.33 9.51
N TYR A 69 -15.51 -17.11 9.74
CA TYR A 69 -14.19 -16.68 9.25
C TYR A 69 -13.06 -17.14 10.17
N LYS A 70 -12.06 -17.82 9.60
CA LYS A 70 -10.78 -18.10 10.27
C LYS A 70 -9.74 -17.09 9.82
N THR A 71 -8.97 -16.57 10.78
CA THR A 71 -7.96 -15.53 10.53
C THR A 71 -6.57 -16.08 10.82
N LYS A 72 -5.65 -15.89 9.89
CA LYS A 72 -4.22 -16.20 10.03
C LYS A 72 -3.42 -14.94 9.81
N SER A 73 -2.44 -14.67 10.66
CA SER A 73 -1.60 -13.49 10.53
C SER A 73 -0.13 -13.78 10.77
N ILE A 74 0.72 -12.97 10.15
CA ILE A 74 2.16 -12.94 10.33
C ILE A 74 2.64 -11.49 10.46
N ILE A 75 3.85 -11.31 10.97
CA ILE A 75 4.54 -10.03 10.93
C ILE A 75 5.56 -10.07 9.78
N VAL A 76 5.41 -9.16 8.81
CA VAL A 76 6.36 -8.87 7.74
C VAL A 76 6.80 -7.42 7.87
N ASN A 77 8.01 -7.21 8.39
CA ASN A 77 8.55 -5.86 8.55
C ASN A 77 9.24 -5.42 7.25
N LEU A 78 8.48 -4.81 6.34
CA LEU A 78 9.07 -4.20 5.16
C LEU A 78 9.93 -3.00 5.53
N THR A 79 11.16 -2.95 5.03
CA THR A 79 12.04 -1.81 5.27
C THR A 79 11.55 -0.57 4.50
N LYS A 80 11.98 0.62 4.93
CA LYS A 80 11.76 1.88 4.18
C LYS A 80 12.21 1.76 2.72
N LYS A 81 13.31 1.04 2.46
CA LYS A 81 13.82 0.79 1.12
C LYS A 81 12.84 -0.04 0.30
N ASN A 82 12.31 -1.13 0.87
CA ASN A 82 11.33 -1.99 0.20
C ASN A 82 10.07 -1.19 -0.20
N ILE A 83 9.53 -0.40 0.73
CA ILE A 83 8.32 0.41 0.48
C ILE A 83 8.60 1.46 -0.61
N LYS A 84 9.76 2.13 -0.54
CA LYS A 84 10.18 3.09 -1.54
C LYS A 84 10.32 2.46 -2.93
N GLU A 85 10.90 1.26 -3.02
CA GLU A 85 11.05 0.54 -4.30
C GLU A 85 9.69 0.26 -4.96
N ILE A 86 8.69 -0.18 -4.19
CA ILE A 86 7.33 -0.42 -4.70
C ILE A 86 6.68 0.91 -5.14
N TYR A 87 6.87 1.98 -4.37
CA TYR A 87 6.34 3.30 -4.71
C TYR A 87 6.99 3.91 -5.95
N ASP A 88 8.32 3.81 -6.08
CA ASP A 88 9.04 4.26 -7.27
C ASP A 88 8.59 3.47 -8.51
N LEU A 89 8.32 2.16 -8.36
CA LEU A 89 7.76 1.34 -9.43
C LEU A 89 6.36 1.82 -9.85
N TYR A 90 5.50 2.16 -8.87
CA TYR A 90 4.21 2.80 -9.13
C TYR A 90 4.37 4.11 -9.93
N LEU A 91 5.25 5.02 -9.48
CA LEU A 91 5.49 6.29 -10.16
C LEU A 91 6.05 6.13 -11.58
N LYS A 92 6.82 5.06 -11.83
CA LYS A 92 7.37 4.73 -13.14
C LYS A 92 6.31 4.15 -14.08
N LEU A 93 5.47 3.25 -13.59
CA LEU A 93 4.49 2.54 -14.42
C LEU A 93 3.22 3.35 -14.67
N GLN A 94 2.83 4.19 -13.71
CA GLN A 94 1.64 5.05 -13.77
C GLN A 94 0.38 4.33 -14.25
N PRO A 95 -0.05 3.24 -13.58
CA PRO A 95 -1.34 2.62 -13.89
C PRO A 95 -2.46 3.64 -13.66
N LYS A 96 -3.51 3.60 -14.47
CA LYS A 96 -4.69 4.48 -14.29
C LYS A 96 -5.32 4.35 -12.89
N SER A 97 -5.32 3.15 -12.34
CA SER A 97 -5.83 2.86 -11.00
C SER A 97 -4.89 1.97 -10.21
N LEU A 98 -4.90 2.15 -8.89
CA LEU A 98 -4.28 1.22 -7.94
C LEU A 98 -5.27 0.15 -7.46
N GLN A 99 -6.23 -0.21 -8.31
CA GLN A 99 -7.17 -1.30 -8.09
C GLN A 99 -7.28 -2.14 -9.37
N ASN A 100 -7.06 -3.45 -9.22
CA ASN A 100 -7.36 -4.44 -10.25
C ASN A 100 -8.56 -5.28 -9.82
N CYS A 101 -9.34 -5.71 -10.82
CA CYS A 101 -10.47 -6.60 -10.62
C CYS A 101 -10.44 -7.68 -11.70
N VAL A 102 -10.76 -8.90 -11.30
CA VAL A 102 -10.95 -10.03 -12.21
C VAL A 102 -12.42 -10.40 -12.20
N PHE A 103 -12.97 -10.57 -13.39
CA PHE A 103 -14.37 -10.89 -13.59
C PHE A 103 -14.49 -12.26 -14.26
N ALA A 104 -15.52 -13.01 -13.88
CA ALA A 104 -15.99 -14.19 -14.60
C ALA A 104 -16.72 -13.78 -15.89
N ASN A 105 -17.00 -14.77 -16.74
CA ASN A 105 -17.59 -14.57 -18.07
C ASN A 105 -18.99 -13.94 -18.05
N ASP A 106 -19.69 -13.99 -16.91
CA ASP A 106 -21.00 -13.39 -16.65
C ASP A 106 -20.92 -11.99 -16.03
N ASN A 107 -19.73 -11.36 -16.05
CA ASN A 107 -19.40 -10.09 -15.40
C ASN A 107 -19.48 -10.13 -13.86
N GLU A 108 -19.52 -11.30 -13.24
CA GLU A 108 -19.38 -11.41 -11.79
C GLU A 108 -17.93 -11.17 -11.37
N ILE A 109 -17.69 -10.37 -10.34
CA ILE A 109 -16.33 -10.15 -9.82
C ILE A 109 -15.88 -11.39 -9.03
N ILE A 110 -14.73 -11.95 -9.40
CA ILE A 110 -14.12 -13.10 -8.70
C ILE A 110 -12.97 -12.68 -7.79
N SER A 111 -12.32 -11.56 -8.11
CA SER A 111 -11.34 -10.95 -7.22
C SER A 111 -11.21 -9.45 -7.41
N SER A 112 -10.81 -8.76 -6.34
CA SER A 112 -10.43 -7.35 -6.37
C SER A 112 -9.23 -7.13 -5.47
N SER A 113 -8.17 -6.54 -6.02
CA SER A 113 -7.01 -6.14 -5.23
C SER A 113 -6.75 -4.65 -5.33
N THR A 114 -6.25 -4.06 -4.25
CA THR A 114 -6.02 -2.62 -4.11
C THR A 114 -4.72 -2.36 -3.35
N ILE A 115 -3.89 -1.50 -3.90
CA ILE A 115 -2.69 -0.95 -3.25
C ILE A 115 -2.96 0.53 -2.93
N SER A 116 -2.49 1.02 -1.80
CA SER A 116 -2.63 2.43 -1.45
C SER A 116 -1.41 2.94 -0.72
N PHE A 117 -1.01 4.16 -1.06
CA PHE A 117 0.10 4.87 -0.44
C PHE A 117 -0.41 6.04 0.39
N ASN A 118 0.12 6.20 1.61
CA ASN A 118 -0.18 7.30 2.53
C ASN A 118 -1.68 7.47 2.86
N LYS A 119 -2.46 6.39 2.75
CA LYS A 119 -3.86 6.36 3.18
C LYS A 119 -4.01 5.44 4.39
N ASN A 120 -4.94 5.78 5.29
CA ASN A 120 -5.21 4.98 6.48
C ASN A 120 -5.92 3.67 6.16
N LYS A 121 -6.62 3.61 5.03
CA LYS A 121 -7.31 2.43 4.50
C LYS A 121 -7.25 2.48 2.97
N PRO A 122 -7.25 1.32 2.28
CA PRO A 122 -7.53 1.28 0.85
C PRO A 122 -8.86 1.98 0.58
N THR A 123 -8.89 2.93 -0.36
CA THR A 123 -10.15 3.56 -0.79
C THR A 123 -10.97 2.53 -1.55
N GLU A 124 -12.08 2.07 -0.95
CA GLU A 124 -12.97 1.01 -1.49
C GLU A 124 -13.70 1.40 -2.80
N SER A 125 -13.44 2.60 -3.33
CA SER A 125 -14.16 3.17 -4.48
C SER A 125 -13.24 3.52 -5.66
N LEU A 126 -12.03 2.95 -5.76
CA LEU A 126 -11.21 3.16 -6.95
C LEU A 126 -11.82 2.37 -8.13
N PRO A 127 -11.85 2.94 -9.34
CA PRO A 127 -12.28 2.18 -10.51
C PRO A 127 -11.28 1.04 -10.76
N CYS A 128 -11.77 -0.13 -11.15
CA CYS A 128 -10.90 -1.21 -11.60
C CYS A 128 -10.15 -0.78 -12.88
N ASN A 129 -8.88 -1.17 -13.04
CA ASN A 129 -8.25 -1.11 -14.35
C ASN A 129 -9.01 -2.02 -15.33
N ILE A 130 -9.38 -1.49 -16.49
CA ILE A 130 -10.18 -2.20 -17.48
C ILE A 130 -9.29 -2.73 -18.61
N ASP A 131 -8.39 -1.87 -19.11
CA ASP A 131 -7.46 -2.23 -20.18
C ASP A 131 -6.34 -3.15 -19.68
N TRP A 132 -5.88 -4.01 -20.59
CA TRP A 132 -4.89 -5.04 -20.30
C TRP A 132 -3.53 -4.44 -19.89
N GLU A 133 -3.14 -3.31 -20.49
CA GLU A 133 -1.86 -2.67 -20.22
C GLU A 133 -1.79 -2.12 -18.77
N ASP A 134 -2.85 -1.44 -18.31
CA ASP A 134 -2.93 -0.95 -16.93
C ASP A 134 -3.08 -2.08 -15.92
N LYS A 135 -3.77 -3.16 -16.28
CA LYS A 135 -3.78 -4.39 -15.47
C LYS A 135 -2.38 -4.96 -15.31
N GLU A 136 -1.59 -5.05 -16.38
CA GLU A 136 -0.22 -5.57 -16.34
C GLU A 136 0.70 -4.67 -15.50
N LYS A 137 0.57 -3.34 -15.66
CA LYS A 137 1.29 -2.36 -14.83
C LYS A 137 1.00 -2.55 -13.35
N TYR A 138 -0.28 -2.67 -12.99
CA TYR A 138 -0.66 -2.94 -11.60
C TYR A 138 -0.11 -4.29 -11.11
N ASN A 139 -0.26 -5.36 -11.90
CA ASN A 139 0.22 -6.70 -11.53
C ASN A 139 1.72 -6.73 -11.25
N LYS A 140 2.52 -5.93 -11.96
CA LYS A 140 3.96 -5.77 -11.66
C LYS A 140 4.21 -5.16 -10.27
N ILE A 141 3.41 -4.17 -9.87
CA ILE A 141 3.49 -3.53 -8.55
C ILE A 141 3.07 -4.52 -7.45
N GLU A 142 1.95 -5.22 -7.67
CA GLU A 142 1.43 -6.21 -6.73
C GLU A 142 2.38 -7.41 -6.57
N SER A 143 2.95 -7.90 -7.67
CA SER A 143 3.94 -8.99 -7.63
C SER A 143 5.16 -8.60 -6.81
N LYS A 144 5.63 -7.35 -6.93
CA LYS A 144 6.75 -6.83 -6.14
C LYS A 144 6.45 -6.83 -4.63
N LEU A 145 5.21 -6.54 -4.24
CA LEU A 145 4.78 -6.64 -2.85
C LEU A 145 4.78 -8.10 -2.38
N TYR A 146 4.20 -9.01 -3.18
CA TYR A 146 4.13 -10.43 -2.82
C TYR A 146 5.50 -11.12 -2.74
N GLU A 147 6.47 -10.74 -3.58
CA GLU A 147 7.87 -11.20 -3.47
C GLU A 147 8.44 -10.99 -2.06
N LEU A 148 8.00 -9.95 -1.37
CA LEU A 148 8.51 -9.59 -0.04
C LEU A 148 7.69 -10.21 1.09
N ILE A 149 6.38 -10.44 0.89
CA ILE A 149 5.47 -10.99 1.90
C ILE A 149 5.46 -12.52 1.90
N LEU A 150 5.33 -13.14 0.72
CA LEU A 150 5.09 -14.58 0.59
C LEU A 150 6.17 -15.46 1.23
N PRO A 151 7.48 -15.15 1.17
CA PRO A 151 8.49 -16.00 1.80
C PRO A 151 8.23 -16.20 3.29
N THR A 152 7.90 -15.13 4.01
CA THR A 152 7.61 -15.18 5.46
C THR A 152 6.31 -15.93 5.74
N TYR A 153 5.29 -15.73 4.90
CA TYR A 153 4.01 -16.44 5.05
C TYR A 153 4.13 -17.94 4.82
N LYS A 154 4.82 -18.34 3.74
CA LYS A 154 5.10 -19.74 3.41
C LYS A 154 5.87 -20.46 4.51
N LEU A 155 6.82 -19.78 5.16
CA LEU A 155 7.56 -20.35 6.30
C LEU A 155 6.67 -20.63 7.51
N LYS A 156 5.68 -19.77 7.79
CA LYS A 156 4.79 -19.93 8.95
C LYS A 156 3.62 -20.88 8.68
N TYR A 157 3.12 -20.93 7.45
CA TYR A 157 1.99 -21.80 7.05
C TYR A 157 2.35 -22.67 5.84
N PRO A 158 3.36 -23.55 5.94
CA PRO A 158 3.84 -24.35 4.79
C PRO A 158 2.77 -25.30 4.24
N ASN A 159 1.90 -25.81 5.11
CA ASN A 159 0.83 -26.75 4.73
C ASN A 159 -0.18 -26.16 3.73
N GLU A 160 -0.27 -24.84 3.60
CA GLU A 160 -1.15 -24.18 2.60
C GLU A 160 -0.59 -24.23 1.17
N PHE A 161 0.68 -24.64 1.03
CA PHE A 161 1.42 -24.67 -0.22
C PHE A 161 1.84 -26.08 -0.63
N ILE A 162 1.48 -27.11 0.16
CA ILE A 162 1.73 -28.51 -0.16
C ILE A 162 0.48 -29.08 -0.82
N GLY A 163 0.60 -29.53 -2.08
CA GLY A 163 -0.50 -30.18 -2.82
C GLY A 163 -1.46 -29.26 -3.59
N LYS A 164 -1.05 -28.01 -3.86
CA LYS A 164 -1.66 -27.14 -4.87
C LYS A 164 -0.82 -27.10 -6.13
#